data_AF-A0A9E0B8S0-F1
#
_entry.id   AF-A0A9E0B8S0-F1
#
_cell.length_a   1.000
_cell.length_b   1.000
_cell.length_c   1.000
_cell.angle_alpha   90.00
_cell.angle_beta   90.00
_cell.angle_gamma   90.00
#
_symmetry.space_group_name_H-M   'P 1'
#
loop_
_entity.id
_entity.type
_entity.pdbx_description
1 polymer ?
#
loop_
_entity_poly.entity_id
_entity_poly.type
_entity_poly.pdbx_seq_one_letter_code
_entity_poly.pdbx_strand_id
1 'polypeptide(L)'
;SFKLSVAKIPWLRSHFIGFISAFLIDGKLYRFATYTGAKLTQVNVSDEVVFVELIDKNYKLQVTAHKAEGAELAAPILGFMDGRVKESMDATLHVVLMNRKTNAVIFNDKGVNAGMEVAGNIQEILNGYKKH
;
A
#
# COMPACT_ATOMS: atom_id res chain seq x y z
N SER A 1 13.94 -6.78 2.67
CA SER A 1 13.69 -5.32 2.54
C SER A 1 12.42 -5.10 1.76
N PHE A 2 11.57 -4.17 2.20
CA PHE A 2 10.25 -3.94 1.63
C PHE A 2 9.99 -2.45 1.39
N LYS A 3 9.40 -2.11 0.24
CA LYS A 3 8.91 -0.77 -0.08
C LYS A 3 7.58 -0.85 -0.82
N LEU A 4 6.67 0.07 -0.51
CA LEU A 4 5.39 0.24 -1.20
C LEU A 4 5.06 1.73 -1.26
N SER A 5 4.63 2.19 -2.42
CA SER A 5 4.02 3.50 -2.62
C SER A 5 2.75 3.34 -3.45
N VAL A 6 1.69 4.03 -3.04
CA VAL A 6 0.41 4.14 -3.75
C VAL A 6 0.05 5.61 -3.80
N ALA A 7 -0.22 6.16 -4.98
CA ALA A 7 -0.49 7.57 -5.17
C ALA A 7 -1.46 7.81 -6.32
N LYS A 8 -2.22 8.91 -6.25
CA LYS A 8 -2.96 9.44 -7.41
C LYS A 8 -1.98 10.23 -8.29
N ILE A 9 -1.85 9.83 -9.55
CA ILE A 9 -0.94 10.45 -10.52
C ILE A 9 -1.77 11.29 -11.51
N PRO A 10 -1.48 12.61 -11.66
CA PRO A 10 -2.11 13.44 -12.68
C PRO A 10 -1.78 12.98 -14.09
N TRP A 11 -2.76 13.03 -15.00
CA TRP A 11 -2.58 12.65 -16.40
C TRP A 11 -3.35 13.59 -17.33
N LEU A 12 -2.70 14.65 -17.83
CA LEU A 12 -3.23 15.68 -18.75
C LEU A 12 -4.67 16.21 -18.48
N ARG A 13 -5.71 15.39 -18.72
CA ARG A 13 -7.14 15.69 -18.50
C ARG A 13 -7.83 14.75 -17.49
N SER A 14 -7.10 13.81 -16.91
CA SER A 14 -7.60 12.80 -15.97
C SER A 14 -6.53 12.49 -14.90
N HIS A 15 -6.74 11.41 -14.16
CA HIS A 15 -5.82 10.91 -13.14
C HIS A 15 -5.92 9.38 -13.09
N PHE A 16 -4.88 8.71 -12.60
CA PHE A 16 -4.94 7.27 -12.31
C PHE A 16 -4.29 6.97 -10.96
N ILE A 17 -4.62 5.80 -10.38
CA ILE A 17 -3.96 5.32 -9.17
C ILE A 17 -2.70 4.56 -9.57
N GLY A 18 -1.55 5.19 -9.32
CA GLY A 18 -0.22 4.62 -9.47
C GLY A 18 0.19 3.83 -8.22
N PHE A 19 0.95 2.76 -8.42
CA PHE A 19 1.63 2.07 -7.33
C PHE A 19 2.94 1.45 -7.80
N ILE A 20 3.87 1.34 -6.86
CA ILE A 20 5.13 0.60 -7.02
C ILE A 20 5.47 -0.08 -5.71
N SER A 21 5.79 -1.36 -5.79
CA SER A 21 6.20 -2.19 -4.66
C SER A 21 7.40 -3.03 -5.05
N ALA A 22 8.33 -3.13 -4.12
CA ALA A 22 9.55 -3.93 -4.22
C ALA A 22 9.75 -4.69 -2.92
N PHE A 23 9.72 -6.02 -3.00
CA PHE A 23 9.97 -6.90 -1.88
C PHE A 23 11.13 -7.84 -2.19
N LEU A 24 12.26 -7.66 -1.48
CA LEU A 24 13.46 -8.48 -1.61
C LEU A 24 13.53 -9.49 -0.46
N ILE A 25 13.44 -10.77 -0.81
CA ILE A 25 13.55 -11.93 0.09
C ILE A 25 14.60 -12.87 -0.52
N ASP A 26 15.62 -13.26 0.24
CA ASP A 26 16.65 -14.24 -0.16
C ASP A 26 17.24 -14.00 -1.56
N GLY A 27 17.54 -12.73 -1.88
CA GLY A 27 18.09 -12.33 -3.18
C GLY A 27 17.08 -12.28 -4.33
N LYS A 28 15.83 -12.70 -4.12
CA LYS A 28 14.75 -12.63 -5.11
C LYS A 28 13.90 -11.39 -4.92
N LEU A 29 13.77 -10.61 -5.99
CA LEU A 29 12.97 -9.39 -6.02
C LEU A 29 11.56 -9.67 -6.56
N TYR A 30 10.55 -9.47 -5.71
CA TYR A 30 9.14 -9.46 -6.08
C TYR A 30 8.69 -8.02 -6.33
N ARG A 31 8.23 -7.74 -7.56
CA ARG A 31 7.87 -6.40 -8.02
C ARG A 31 6.39 -6.34 -8.40
N PHE A 32 5.71 -5.32 -7.93
CA PHE A 32 4.34 -4.99 -8.34
C PHE A 32 4.29 -3.52 -8.71
N ALA A 33 3.96 -3.19 -9.96
CA ALA A 33 3.76 -1.81 -10.36
C ALA A 33 2.67 -1.69 -11.43
N THR A 34 2.13 -0.49 -11.59
CA THR A 34 1.12 -0.21 -12.62
C THR A 34 1.59 -0.51 -14.04
N TYR A 35 2.89 -0.39 -14.32
CA TYR A 35 3.47 -0.68 -15.63
C TYR A 35 3.86 -2.17 -15.83
N THR A 36 3.70 -3.03 -14.83
CA THR A 36 4.04 -4.47 -14.93
C THR A 36 2.82 -5.36 -15.15
N GLY A 37 1.61 -4.79 -15.28
CA GLY A 37 0.35 -5.54 -15.34
C GLY A 37 -0.11 -6.09 -13.98
N ALA A 38 0.54 -5.68 -12.89
CA ALA A 38 0.01 -5.90 -11.55
C ALA A 38 -1.26 -5.06 -11.34
N LYS A 39 -2.09 -5.45 -10.38
CA LYS A 39 -3.31 -4.74 -9.99
C LYS A 39 -3.30 -4.45 -8.50
N LEU A 40 -3.79 -3.27 -8.15
CA LEU A 40 -4.19 -2.91 -6.79
C LEU A 40 -5.65 -3.38 -6.59
N THR A 41 -5.85 -4.47 -5.85
CA THR A 41 -7.17 -5.12 -5.73
C THR A 41 -7.94 -4.70 -4.49
N GLN A 42 -7.25 -4.24 -3.45
CA GLN A 42 -7.90 -3.81 -2.23
C GLN A 42 -7.07 -2.74 -1.53
N VAL A 43 -7.75 -1.71 -1.05
CA VAL A 43 -7.20 -0.70 -0.14
C VAL A 43 -8.24 -0.49 0.96
N ASN A 44 -7.84 -0.67 2.21
CA ASN A 44 -8.64 -0.23 3.35
C ASN A 44 -7.79 0.70 4.21
N VAL A 45 -8.38 1.81 4.63
CA VAL A 45 -7.74 2.75 5.56
C VAL A 45 -8.72 2.98 6.70
N SER A 46 -8.27 2.71 7.92
CA SER A 46 -8.92 3.10 9.16
C SER A 46 -7.98 3.97 9.98
N ASP A 47 -8.45 4.48 11.12
CA ASP A 47 -7.64 5.31 12.00
C ASP A 47 -6.41 4.59 12.57
N GLU A 48 -6.41 3.26 12.59
CA GLU A 48 -5.37 2.43 13.20
C GLU A 48 -4.55 1.63 12.18
N VAL A 49 -5.17 1.28 11.04
CA VAL A 49 -4.64 0.29 10.11
C VAL A 49 -4.78 0.75 8.66
N VAL A 50 -3.71 0.57 7.90
CA VAL A 50 -3.73 0.64 6.43
C VAL A 50 -3.52 -0.75 5.87
N PHE A 51 -4.43 -1.21 5.03
CA PHE A 51 -4.32 -2.46 4.30
C PHE A 51 -4.23 -2.23 2.80
N VAL A 52 -3.29 -2.90 2.14
CA VAL A 52 -3.13 -2.90 0.68
C VAL A 52 -2.97 -4.33 0.18
N GLU A 53 -3.69 -4.67 -0.89
CA GLU A 53 -3.50 -5.92 -1.65
C GLU A 53 -3.08 -5.61 -3.10
N LEU A 54 -1.96 -6.21 -3.51
CA LEU A 54 -1.45 -6.20 -4.88
C LEU A 54 -1.43 -7.61 -5.43
N ILE A 55 -1.82 -7.79 -6.69
CA ILE A 55 -1.73 -9.07 -7.39
C ILE A 55 -1.03 -8.90 -8.74
N ASP A 56 -0.30 -9.92 -9.17
CA ASP A 56 0.07 -10.11 -10.58
C ASP A 56 -0.37 -11.52 -11.03
N LYS A 57 0.08 -11.99 -12.21
CA LYS A 57 -0.27 -13.32 -12.72
C LYS A 57 0.23 -14.50 -11.86
N ASN A 58 1.20 -14.29 -10.99
CA ASN A 58 1.89 -15.34 -10.24
C ASN A 58 1.75 -15.20 -8.71
N TYR A 59 1.66 -13.98 -8.20
CA TYR A 59 1.83 -13.66 -6.79
C TYR A 59 0.74 -12.72 -6.29
N LYS A 60 0.46 -12.83 -4.99
CA LYS A 60 -0.38 -11.91 -4.22
C LYS A 60 0.47 -11.38 -3.07
N LEU A 61 0.47 -10.07 -2.89
CA LEU A 61 1.14 -9.36 -1.81
C LEU A 61 0.09 -8.62 -0.99
N GLN A 62 0.01 -8.92 0.29
CA GLN A 62 -0.82 -8.24 1.27
C GLN A 62 0.07 -7.51 2.26
N VAL A 63 -0.28 -6.27 2.57
CA VAL A 63 0.49 -5.38 3.44
C VAL A 63 -0.47 -4.74 4.42
N THR A 64 -0.25 -4.96 5.70
CA THR A 64 -1.00 -4.34 6.79
C THR A 64 -0.04 -3.48 7.59
N ALA A 65 -0.26 -2.18 7.60
CA ALA A 65 0.50 -1.24 8.41
C ALA A 65 -0.32 -0.86 9.64
N HIS A 66 0.24 -1.14 10.81
CA HIS A 66 -0.26 -0.68 12.10
C HIS A 66 0.51 0.56 12.50
N LYS A 67 -0.22 1.56 12.99
CA LYS A 67 0.36 2.83 13.39
C LYS A 67 0.89 2.74 14.81
N ALA A 68 1.92 3.53 15.09
CA ALA A 68 2.38 3.68 16.45
C ALA A 68 1.32 4.36 17.31
N GLU A 69 1.27 3.99 18.59
CA GLU A 69 0.36 4.57 19.58
C GLU A 69 0.54 6.10 19.63
N GLY A 70 -0.55 6.87 19.49
CA GLY A 70 -0.52 8.34 19.47
C GLY A 70 -0.26 8.99 18.10
N ALA A 71 -0.07 8.22 17.02
CA ALA A 71 -0.01 8.77 15.66
C ALA A 71 -1.43 8.87 15.06
N GLU A 72 -2.01 10.07 15.05
CA GLU A 72 -3.30 10.33 14.38
C GLU A 72 -3.20 10.12 12.86
N LEU A 73 -4.24 9.52 12.28
CA LEU A 73 -4.47 9.56 10.82
C LEU A 73 -5.47 10.68 10.67
N ALA A 74 -5.03 11.83 10.18
CA ALA A 74 -5.98 12.75 9.60
C ALA A 74 -6.52 12.12 8.31
N ALA A 75 -7.57 11.30 8.41
CA ALA A 75 -8.32 10.81 7.27
C ALA A 75 -9.79 10.60 7.64
N PRO A 76 -10.78 11.33 7.08
CA PRO A 76 -10.74 12.52 6.23
C PRO A 76 -11.34 13.77 6.92
N ILE A 77 -10.74 14.95 6.74
CA ILE A 77 -11.51 16.21 6.77
C ILE A 77 -11.93 16.47 5.33
N LEU A 78 -13.23 16.34 5.07
CA LEU A 78 -13.92 16.77 3.85
C LEU A 78 -13.22 17.96 3.16
N GLY A 79 -12.46 17.69 2.09
CA GLY A 79 -12.09 18.70 1.10
C GLY A 79 -11.05 19.75 1.49
N PHE A 80 -10.37 19.66 2.64
CA PHE A 80 -9.32 20.63 3.01
C PHE A 80 -7.91 20.02 2.91
N MET A 81 -7.06 20.67 2.12
CA MET A 81 -5.71 20.23 1.72
C MET A 81 -4.65 20.37 2.83
N ASP A 82 -4.90 19.86 4.04
CA ASP A 82 -3.93 20.02 5.14
C ASP A 82 -3.67 18.76 6.00
N GLY A 83 -4.10 17.58 5.54
CA GLY A 83 -3.81 16.31 6.22
C GLY A 83 -2.45 15.73 5.83
N ARG A 84 -1.34 16.29 6.35
CA ARG A 84 -0.06 15.55 6.35
C ARG A 84 -0.07 14.57 7.51
N VAL A 85 -0.04 13.27 7.21
CA VAL A 85 0.28 12.27 8.23
C VAL A 85 1.77 12.40 8.53
N LYS A 86 2.10 12.65 9.79
CA LYS A 86 3.46 12.69 10.30
C LYS A 86 4.09 11.31 10.02
N GLU A 87 5.25 11.29 9.37
CA GLU A 87 6.05 10.07 9.17
C GLU A 87 6.16 9.32 10.52
N SER A 88 5.53 8.15 10.62
CA SER A 88 5.63 7.33 11.83
C SER A 88 6.74 6.32 11.61
N MET A 89 7.90 6.56 12.24
CA MET A 89 9.03 5.65 12.18
C MET A 89 8.81 4.38 13.02
N ASP A 90 7.79 4.35 13.88
CA ASP A 90 7.45 3.23 14.78
C ASP A 90 6.29 2.37 14.26
N ALA A 91 5.90 2.52 12.98
CA ALA A 91 4.85 1.69 12.40
C ALA A 91 5.30 0.21 12.28
N THR A 92 4.40 -0.71 12.61
CA THR A 92 4.60 -2.15 12.40
C THR A 92 3.97 -2.55 11.08
N LEU A 93 4.77 -3.11 10.16
CA LEU A 93 4.28 -3.69 8.91
C LEU A 93 4.15 -5.19 9.04
N HIS A 94 2.99 -5.73 8.71
CA HIS A 94 2.80 -7.15 8.44
C HIS A 94 2.72 -7.37 6.94
N VAL A 95 3.60 -8.21 6.40
CA VAL A 95 3.67 -8.49 4.97
C VAL A 95 3.42 -9.97 4.73
N VAL A 96 2.50 -10.29 3.82
CA VAL A 96 2.21 -11.65 3.38
C VAL A 96 2.39 -11.73 1.86
N LEU A 97 3.26 -12.61 1.41
CA LEU A 97 3.47 -12.91 -0.01
C LEU A 97 3.05 -14.35 -0.28
N MET A 98 2.22 -14.55 -1.30
CA MET A 98 1.68 -15.86 -1.68
C MET A 98 1.88 -16.15 -3.16
N ASN A 99 2.11 -17.41 -3.51
CA ASN A 99 1.98 -17.91 -4.87
C ASN A 99 0.51 -18.15 -5.19
N ARG A 100 -0.03 -17.50 -6.23
CA ARG A 100 -1.45 -17.58 -6.60
C ARG A 100 -1.84 -18.89 -7.28
N LYS A 101 -0.88 -19.60 -7.87
CA LYS A 101 -1.17 -20.87 -8.56
C LYS A 101 -1.28 -22.02 -7.57
N THR A 102 -0.45 -22.00 -6.53
CA THR A 102 -0.39 -23.08 -5.53
C THR A 102 -1.06 -22.70 -4.20
N ASN A 103 -1.44 -21.43 -4.02
CA ASN A 103 -1.86 -20.85 -2.74
C ASN A 103 -0.83 -20.99 -1.60
N ALA A 104 0.43 -21.28 -1.94
CA ALA A 104 1.50 -21.41 -0.94
C ALA A 104 1.94 -20.04 -0.44
N VAL A 105 2.07 -19.91 0.88
CA VAL A 105 2.68 -18.73 1.52
C VAL A 105 4.19 -18.79 1.30
N ILE A 106 4.74 -17.75 0.69
CA ILE A 106 6.18 -17.57 0.44
C ILE A 106 6.80 -16.79 1.59
N PHE A 107 6.07 -15.82 2.14
CA PHE A 107 6.51 -15.00 3.25
C PHE A 107 5.30 -14.56 4.08
N ASN A 108 5.45 -14.55 5.40
CA ASN A 108 4.44 -14.08 6.34
C ASN A 108 5.14 -13.65 7.63
N ASP A 109 5.48 -12.36 7.73
CA ASP A 109 6.20 -11.85 8.90
C ASP A 109 5.94 -10.36 9.14
N LYS A 110 6.25 -9.91 10.35
CA LYS A 110 6.16 -8.53 10.79
C LYS A 110 7.53 -7.86 10.76
N GLY A 111 7.62 -6.69 10.13
CA GLY A 111 8.75 -5.77 10.23
C GLY A 111 8.42 -4.61 11.17
N VAL A 112 9.33 -4.33 12.10
CA VAL A 112 9.34 -3.10 12.90
C VAL A 112 10.23 -2.05 12.21
N ASN A 113 9.97 -0.76 12.45
CA ASN A 113 10.68 0.39 11.86
C ASN A 113 10.41 0.63 10.37
N ALA A 114 9.14 0.56 9.96
CA ALA A 114 8.76 0.87 8.59
C ALA A 114 8.44 2.36 8.43
N GLY A 115 9.08 3.01 7.45
CA GLY A 115 8.64 4.32 6.99
C GLY A 115 7.30 4.19 6.26
N MET A 116 6.23 4.69 6.87
CA MET A 116 4.92 4.81 6.23
C MET A 116 4.55 6.29 6.08
N GLU A 117 4.30 6.70 4.85
CA GLU A 117 3.74 8.02 4.51
C GLU A 117 2.38 7.81 3.85
N VAL A 118 1.34 8.43 4.42
CA VAL A 118 0.00 8.48 3.84
C VAL A 118 -0.32 9.95 3.61
N ALA A 119 -0.33 10.37 2.35
CA ALA A 119 -0.52 11.78 1.99
C ALA A 119 -1.59 11.93 0.90
N GLY A 120 -2.36 13.01 0.99
CA GLY A 120 -3.37 13.38 0.01
C GLY A 120 -4.77 12.85 0.32
N ASN A 121 -5.69 13.01 -0.63
CA ASN A 121 -7.09 12.63 -0.45
C ASN A 121 -7.27 11.11 -0.65
N ILE A 122 -7.23 10.36 0.45
CA ILE A 122 -7.41 8.90 0.47
C ILE A 122 -8.70 8.47 -0.21
N GLN A 123 -9.78 9.26 -0.13
CA GLN A 123 -11.04 8.95 -0.80
C GLN A 123 -10.87 8.86 -2.32
N GLU A 124 -9.95 9.62 -2.90
CA GLU A 124 -9.69 9.53 -4.34
C GLU A 124 -8.98 8.23 -4.71
N ILE A 125 -8.10 7.71 -3.84
CA ILE A 125 -7.53 6.37 -4.01
C ILE A 125 -8.64 5.34 -3.93
N LEU A 126 -9.46 5.37 -2.87
CA LEU A 126 -10.55 4.42 -2.62
C LEU A 126 -11.59 4.39 -3.76
N ASN A 127 -11.90 5.54 -4.35
CA ASN A 127 -12.81 5.66 -5.48
C ASN A 127 -12.17 5.28 -6.82
N GLY A 128 -10.85 5.46 -6.94
CA GLY A 128 -10.11 5.27 -8.19
C GLY A 128 -9.69 3.83 -8.45
N TYR A 129 -9.27 3.08 -7.43
CA TYR A 129 -8.71 1.74 -7.63
C TYR A 129 -9.75 0.68 -8.05
N LYS A 130 -11.03 0.91 -7.74
CA LYS A 130 -12.14 0.00 -8.09
C LYS A 130 -12.58 0.07 -9.55
N LYS A 131 -12.03 0.97 -10.36
CA LYS A 131 -12.46 1.21 -11.76
C LYS A 131 -11.77 0.31 -12.81
N HIS A 132 -11.17 -0.83 -12.43
CA HIS A 132 -10.39 -1.70 -13.33
C HIS A 132 -10.70 -3.20 -13.19
#